data_AF-A0A7V5FRY3-F1
#
_entry.id   AF-A0A7V5FRY3-F1
#
_cell.length_a   1.000
_cell.length_b   1.000
_cell.length_c   1.000
_cell.angle_alpha   90.00
_cell.angle_beta   90.00
_cell.angle_gamma   90.00
#
_symmetry.space_group_name_H-M   'P 1'
#
loop_
_entity.id
_entity.type
_entity.pdbx_description
1 polymer ?
#
loop_
_entity_poly.entity_id
_entity_poly.type
_entity_poly.pdbx_seq_one_letter_code
_entity_poly.pdbx_strand_id
1 'polypeptide(L)'
;MSQLNNTSYLGFPFRIGPDGARTTDRKTHVREQIEQVLFTNPGERVFRPGFGAGIRSLIFEPNGSPLWEITRKRLTASLAEALHGEVDPRTLAVDVRGEGEKMLVVVSYVLSTIDHAEQHEFMVGPGG
;
A
#
# COMPACT_ATOMS: atom_id res chain seq x y z
N MET A 1 -34.99 4.25 0.91
CA MET A 1 -34.25 3.85 -0.32
C MET A 1 -32.83 4.39 -0.24
N SER A 2 -31.87 3.57 0.20
CA SER A 2 -30.44 3.86 0.03
C SER A 2 -29.67 2.54 0.05
N GLN A 3 -29.51 1.93 -1.12
CA GLN A 3 -28.62 0.76 -1.32
C GLN A 3 -27.40 1.12 -2.20
N LEU A 4 -27.16 2.42 -2.44
CA LEU A 4 -26.14 2.89 -3.39
C LEU A 4 -24.75 3.12 -2.76
N ASN A 5 -24.59 2.95 -1.45
CA ASN A 5 -23.34 3.30 -0.75
C ASN A 5 -22.51 2.10 -0.26
N ASN A 6 -22.87 0.87 -0.62
CA ASN A 6 -22.12 -0.31 -0.20
C ASN A 6 -21.46 -1.01 -1.40
N THR A 7 -20.50 -0.31 -2.02
CA THR A 7 -19.67 -0.91 -3.08
C THR A 7 -18.75 -1.95 -2.46
N SER A 8 -18.94 -3.21 -2.84
CA SER A 8 -18.00 -4.30 -2.52
C SER A 8 -16.91 -4.38 -3.58
N TYR A 9 -15.66 -4.47 -3.13
CA TYR A 9 -14.47 -4.58 -3.97
C TYR A 9 -13.98 -6.03 -4.02
N LEU A 10 -13.26 -6.43 -5.06
CA LEU A 10 -12.54 -7.71 -5.06
C LEU A 10 -11.43 -7.66 -4.00
N GLY A 11 -11.38 -8.69 -3.16
CA GLY A 11 -10.38 -8.79 -2.11
C GLY A 11 -9.00 -9.18 -2.67
N PHE A 12 -7.96 -8.65 -2.05
CA PHE A 12 -6.57 -9.03 -2.26
C PHE A 12 -5.97 -9.65 -0.98
N PRO A 13 -5.12 -10.70 -1.10
CA PRO A 13 -4.87 -11.48 -2.30
C PRO A 13 -6.15 -12.17 -2.81
N PHE A 14 -6.21 -12.40 -4.12
CA PHE A 14 -7.38 -13.01 -4.75
C PHE A 14 -7.64 -14.41 -4.17
N ARG A 15 -8.86 -14.64 -3.69
CA ARG A 15 -9.31 -15.92 -3.14
C ARG A 15 -10.73 -16.22 -3.62
N ILE A 16 -11.01 -17.49 -3.85
CA ILE A 16 -12.35 -18.00 -4.18
C ILE A 16 -12.82 -18.84 -2.99
N GLY A 17 -13.99 -18.50 -2.45
CA GLY A 17 -14.69 -19.25 -1.42
C GLY A 17 -15.95 -19.94 -1.98
N PRO A 18 -16.76 -20.56 -1.10
CA PRO A 18 -18.00 -21.24 -1.49
C PRO A 18 -18.98 -20.35 -2.28
N ASP A 19 -19.00 -19.05 -1.98
CA ASP A 19 -19.90 -18.06 -2.58
C ASP A 19 -19.26 -17.27 -3.75
N GLY A 20 -18.12 -17.74 -4.26
CA GLY A 20 -17.38 -17.08 -5.34
C GLY A 20 -16.18 -16.26 -4.85
N ALA A 21 -15.81 -15.23 -5.62
CA ALA A 21 -14.63 -14.42 -5.29
C ALA A 21 -14.83 -13.66 -3.97
N ARG A 22 -13.84 -13.70 -3.07
CA ARG A 22 -13.86 -12.92 -1.82
C ARG A 22 -13.96 -11.44 -2.18
N THR A 23 -14.89 -10.76 -1.52
CA THR A 23 -15.02 -9.31 -1.60
C THR A 23 -14.64 -8.65 -0.28
N THR A 24 -14.44 -7.33 -0.33
CA THR A 24 -13.96 -6.52 0.78
C THR A 24 -14.63 -5.14 0.76
N ASP A 25 -14.70 -4.48 1.91
CA ASP A 25 -15.22 -3.11 1.99
C ASP A 25 -14.19 -2.09 1.49
N ARG A 26 -14.60 -0.83 1.30
CA ARG A 26 -13.70 0.22 0.77
C ARG A 26 -12.44 0.42 1.62
N LYS A 27 -12.57 0.42 2.95
CA LYS A 27 -11.43 0.66 3.87
C LYS A 27 -10.39 -0.43 3.73
N THR A 28 -10.85 -1.68 3.75
CA THR A 28 -10.00 -2.84 3.58
C THR A 28 -9.44 -2.89 2.17
N HIS A 29 -10.20 -2.47 1.14
CA HIS A 29 -9.70 -2.35 -0.22
C HIS A 29 -8.51 -1.39 -0.33
N VAL A 30 -8.57 -0.22 0.31
CA VAL A 30 -7.45 0.74 0.32
C VAL A 30 -6.21 0.15 1.01
N ARG A 31 -6.39 -0.52 2.15
CA ARG A 31 -5.29 -1.26 2.80
C ARG A 31 -4.68 -2.29 1.84
N GLU A 32 -5.52 -3.08 1.19
CA GLU A 32 -5.15 -4.11 0.24
C GLU A 32 -4.44 -3.54 -1.03
N GLN A 33 -4.78 -2.33 -1.47
CA GLN A 33 -4.04 -1.61 -2.52
C GLN A 33 -2.65 -1.17 -2.05
N ILE A 34 -2.51 -0.74 -0.79
CA ILE A 34 -1.20 -0.42 -0.19
C ILE A 34 -0.32 -1.67 -0.17
N GLU A 35 -0.85 -2.83 0.23
CA GLU A 35 -0.13 -4.11 0.22
C GLU A 35 0.37 -4.46 -1.18
N GLN A 36 -0.46 -4.27 -2.21
CA GLN A 36 -0.02 -4.47 -3.60
C GLN A 36 1.17 -3.60 -3.96
N VAL A 37 1.21 -2.33 -3.55
CA VAL A 37 2.36 -1.44 -3.82
C VAL A 37 3.61 -1.90 -3.06
N LEU A 38 3.46 -2.23 -1.77
CA LEU A 38 4.59 -2.61 -0.91
C LEU A 38 5.29 -3.88 -1.37
N PHE A 39 4.51 -4.86 -1.83
CA PHE A 39 5.00 -6.19 -2.20
C PHE A 39 5.22 -6.38 -3.71
N THR A 40 5.21 -5.28 -4.49
CA THR A 40 5.58 -5.29 -5.92
C THR A 40 6.89 -4.54 -6.14
N ASN A 41 7.80 -5.11 -6.93
CA ASN A 41 8.98 -4.39 -7.40
C ASN A 41 8.66 -3.55 -8.66
N PRO A 42 9.28 -2.37 -8.81
CA PRO A 42 9.19 -1.57 -10.02
C PRO A 42 9.55 -2.40 -11.26
N GLY A 43 8.76 -2.28 -12.31
CA GLY A 43 8.91 -3.05 -13.55
C GLY A 43 8.20 -4.41 -13.57
N GLU A 44 7.71 -4.94 -12.44
CA GLU A 44 6.96 -6.21 -12.43
C GLU A 44 5.61 -6.10 -13.15
N ARG A 45 4.96 -4.93 -13.08
CA ARG A 45 3.71 -4.67 -13.81
C ARG A 45 4.02 -4.10 -15.20
N VAL A 46 3.89 -4.94 -16.23
CA VAL A 46 4.21 -4.61 -17.64
C VAL A 46 3.59 -3.28 -18.10
N PHE A 47 2.30 -3.06 -17.83
CA PHE A 47 1.59 -1.84 -18.25
C PHE A 47 1.65 -0.70 -17.23
N ARG A 48 2.35 -0.89 -16.10
CA ARG A 48 2.57 0.12 -15.05
C ARG A 48 3.98 -0.02 -14.47
N PRO A 49 5.04 0.26 -15.25
CA PRO A 49 6.41 0.02 -14.81
C PRO A 49 6.82 0.84 -13.58
N GLY A 50 6.16 1.99 -13.34
CA GLY A 50 6.36 2.82 -12.15
C GLY A 50 5.64 2.31 -10.88
N PHE A 51 4.78 1.30 -10.99
CA PHE A 51 4.05 0.74 -9.85
C PHE A 51 4.98 -0.12 -8.98
N GLY A 52 4.82 0.03 -7.66
CA GLY A 52 5.64 -0.65 -6.67
C GLY A 52 6.80 0.23 -6.21
N ALA A 53 7.45 -0.21 -5.14
CA ALA A 53 8.51 0.58 -4.49
C ALA A 53 9.85 -0.15 -4.39
N GLY A 54 9.83 -1.49 -4.44
CA GLY A 54 11.03 -2.29 -4.31
C GLY A 54 11.62 -2.25 -2.91
N ILE A 55 10.76 -2.09 -1.89
CA ILE A 55 11.19 -1.84 -0.51
C ILE A 55 12.07 -2.96 0.02
N ARG A 56 11.89 -4.19 -0.48
CA ARG A 56 12.69 -5.36 -0.09
C ARG A 56 14.19 -5.17 -0.29
N SER A 57 14.59 -4.31 -1.23
CA SER A 57 16.01 -3.96 -1.43
C SER A 57 16.63 -3.28 -0.21
N LEU A 58 15.83 -2.65 0.66
CA LEU A 58 16.30 -1.94 1.84
C LEU A 58 16.55 -2.82 3.07
N ILE A 59 16.07 -4.07 3.09
CA ILE A 59 16.15 -4.96 4.28
C ILE A 59 17.60 -5.17 4.76
N PHE A 60 18.56 -5.14 3.84
CA PHE A 60 19.98 -5.35 4.14
C PHE A 60 20.82 -4.08 3.95
N GLU A 61 20.18 -2.95 3.66
CA GLU A 61 20.85 -1.68 3.46
C GLU A 61 21.08 -0.99 4.80
N PRO A 62 22.25 -0.37 5.02
CA PRO A 62 22.47 0.47 6.18
C PRO A 62 21.39 1.56 6.29
N ASN A 63 20.80 1.70 7.48
CA ASN A 63 19.82 2.74 7.76
C ASN A 63 20.37 4.13 7.36
N GLY A 64 19.59 4.89 6.58
CA GLY A 64 19.97 6.24 6.14
C GLY A 64 20.89 6.29 4.91
N SER A 65 21.12 5.17 4.22
CA SER A 65 21.82 5.20 2.92
C SER A 65 21.02 6.02 1.88
N PRO A 66 21.66 6.59 0.84
CA PRO A 66 20.93 7.31 -0.21
C PRO A 66 19.80 6.50 -0.87
N LEU A 67 19.91 5.17 -0.87
CA LEU A 67 18.90 4.26 -1.40
C LEU A 67 17.60 4.30 -0.58
N TRP A 68 17.68 4.53 0.74
CA TRP A 68 16.49 4.70 1.59
C TRP A 68 15.63 5.87 1.13
N GLU A 69 16.25 7.03 0.87
CA GLU A 69 15.53 8.23 0.43
C GLU A 69 14.92 8.05 -0.96
N ILE A 70 15.65 7.40 -1.88
CA ILE A 70 15.15 7.11 -3.23
C ILE A 70 13.92 6.18 -3.14
N THR A 71 14.02 5.11 -2.35
CA THR A 71 12.94 4.14 -2.17
C THR A 71 11.74 4.75 -1.45
N ARG A 72 11.94 5.58 -0.42
CA ARG A 72 10.86 6.33 0.26
C ARG A 72 10.11 7.23 -0.72
N LYS A 73 10.84 7.98 -1.56
CA LYS A 73 10.24 8.83 -2.60
C LYS A 73 9.45 8.02 -3.63
N ARG A 74 10.02 6.89 -4.09
CA ARG A 74 9.33 5.98 -5.03
C ARG A 74 8.07 5.38 -4.42
N LEU A 75 8.14 4.91 -3.17
CA LEU A 75 7.00 4.40 -2.43
C LEU A 75 5.88 5.43 -2.32
N THR A 76 6.24 6.66 -1.92
CA THR A 76 5.28 7.76 -1.80
C THR A 76 4.61 8.06 -3.14
N ALA A 77 5.38 8.14 -4.23
CA ALA A 77 4.85 8.38 -5.57
C ALA A 77 3.93 7.23 -6.05
N SER A 78 4.36 5.98 -5.89
CA SER A 78 3.55 4.83 -6.30
C SER A 78 2.27 4.69 -5.48
N LEU A 79 2.27 5.02 -4.19
CA LEU A 79 1.07 5.04 -3.35
C LEU A 79 0.13 6.18 -3.75
N ALA A 80 0.65 7.38 -4.02
CA ALA A 80 -0.16 8.51 -4.47
C ALA A 80 -0.88 8.21 -5.80
N GLU A 81 -0.20 7.53 -6.74
CA GLU A 81 -0.81 7.07 -7.99
C GLU A 81 -1.83 5.95 -7.76
N ALA A 82 -1.48 4.93 -6.97
CA ALA A 82 -2.33 3.76 -6.74
C ALA A 82 -3.63 4.09 -5.98
N LEU A 83 -3.57 5.08 -5.08
CA LEU A 83 -4.68 5.50 -4.22
C LEU A 83 -5.43 6.74 -4.73
N HIS A 84 -5.14 7.16 -5.96
CA HIS A 84 -5.79 8.31 -6.58
C HIS A 84 -7.32 8.14 -6.57
N GLY A 85 -8.02 9.13 -5.99
CA GLY A 85 -9.48 9.13 -5.88
C GLY A 85 -10.03 8.44 -4.62
N GLU A 86 -9.26 7.55 -3.98
CA GLU A 86 -9.66 6.88 -2.74
C GLU A 86 -9.20 7.66 -1.48
N VAL A 87 -8.03 8.30 -1.57
CA VAL A 87 -7.37 9.01 -0.46
C VAL A 87 -7.14 10.50 -0.79
N ASP A 88 -7.27 11.39 0.21
CA ASP A 88 -6.84 12.80 0.07
C ASP A 88 -5.30 12.85 -0.06
N PRO A 89 -4.76 13.22 -1.23
CA PRO A 89 -3.33 13.18 -1.48
C PRO A 89 -2.52 14.11 -0.56
N ARG A 90 -3.15 15.14 0.03
CA ARG A 90 -2.48 16.08 0.95
C ARG A 90 -2.25 15.47 2.33
N THR A 91 -2.93 14.38 2.64
CA THR A 91 -2.87 13.70 3.95
C THR A 91 -2.06 12.42 3.92
N LEU A 92 -1.69 11.93 2.74
CA LEU A 92 -0.91 10.70 2.58
C LEU A 92 0.51 10.91 3.13
N ALA A 93 0.81 10.25 4.23
CA ALA A 93 2.13 10.24 4.85
C ALA A 93 2.66 8.81 4.97
N VAL A 94 3.93 8.65 4.63
CA VAL A 94 4.64 7.37 4.62
C VAL A 94 5.90 7.48 5.46
N ASP A 95 6.01 6.64 6.48
CA ASP A 95 7.22 6.48 7.27
C ASP A 95 7.79 5.06 7.13
N VAL A 96 9.11 4.97 6.99
CA VAL A 96 9.82 3.70 6.83
C VAL A 96 10.98 3.67 7.81
N ARG A 97 11.03 2.64 8.66
CA ARG A 97 12.08 2.44 9.67
C ARG A 97 12.66 1.05 9.55
N GLY A 98 13.99 0.92 9.56
CA GLY A 98 14.69 -0.36 9.56
C GLY A 98 15.19 -0.74 10.95
N GLU A 99 15.00 -2.01 11.32
CA GLU A 99 15.52 -2.61 12.54
C GLU A 99 16.02 -4.04 12.23
N GLY A 100 17.34 -4.22 12.19
CA GLY A 100 17.95 -5.50 11.79
C GLY A 100 17.54 -5.90 10.38
N GLU A 101 17.04 -7.13 10.21
CA GLU A 101 16.55 -7.67 8.93
C GLU A 101 15.04 -7.42 8.72
N LYS A 102 14.49 -6.38 9.37
CA LYS A 102 13.08 -6.03 9.28
C LYS A 102 12.91 -4.54 9.04
N MET A 103 11.79 -4.20 8.42
CA MET A 103 11.35 -2.82 8.27
C MET A 103 9.90 -2.67 8.69
N LEU A 104 9.61 -1.55 9.35
CA LEU A 104 8.27 -1.08 9.63
C LEU A 104 7.93 0.01 8.61
N VAL A 105 6.87 -0.21 7.85
CA VAL A 105 6.25 0.82 7.01
C VAL A 105 4.95 1.26 7.66
N VAL A 106 4.84 2.55 7.94
CA VAL A 106 3.64 3.18 8.44
C VAL A 106 3.06 4.06 7.35
N VAL A 107 1.80 3.80 6.98
CA VAL A 107 1.06 4.60 6.01
C VAL A 107 -0.16 5.19 6.71
N SER A 108 -0.29 6.52 6.67
CA SER A 108 -1.42 7.24 7.26
C SER A 108 -2.04 8.17 6.23
N TYR A 109 -3.36 8.31 6.28
CA TYR A 109 -4.14 9.05 5.29
C TYR A 109 -5.56 9.36 5.76
N VAL A 110 -6.25 10.25 5.05
CA VAL A 110 -7.68 10.49 5.17
C VAL A 110 -8.40 10.01 3.90
N LEU A 111 -9.50 9.27 4.08
CA LEU A 111 -10.35 8.82 2.97
C LEU A 111 -11.10 10.01 2.34
N SER A 112 -11.04 10.13 1.01
CA SER A 112 -11.61 11.26 0.26
C SER A 112 -13.12 11.42 0.45
N THR A 113 -13.84 10.34 0.72
CA THR A 113 -15.31 10.35 0.73
C THR A 113 -15.94 10.60 2.08
N ILE A 114 -15.20 10.41 3.19
CA ILE A 114 -15.80 10.36 4.53
C ILE A 114 -14.99 11.08 5.62
N ASP A 115 -13.98 11.89 5.25
CA ASP A 115 -13.08 12.62 6.17
C ASP A 115 -12.63 11.75 7.35
N HIS A 116 -12.30 10.51 7.04
CA HIS A 116 -11.96 9.49 8.02
C HIS A 116 -10.47 9.18 7.94
N ALA A 117 -9.75 9.42 9.05
CA ALA A 117 -8.34 9.11 9.16
C ALA A 117 -8.12 7.62 9.40
N GLU A 118 -7.17 7.03 8.67
CA GLU A 118 -6.74 5.65 8.80
C GLU A 118 -5.21 5.60 8.92
N GLN A 119 -4.71 4.60 9.64
CA GLN A 119 -3.27 4.31 9.74
C GLN A 119 -3.07 2.80 9.66
N HIS A 120 -2.06 2.40 8.89
CA HIS A 120 -1.69 1.01 8.73
C HIS A 120 -0.20 0.81 8.94
N GLU A 121 0.13 -0.25 9.66
CA GLU A 121 1.48 -0.72 9.88
C GLU A 121 1.70 -2.01 9.10
N PHE A 122 2.83 -2.07 8.40
CA PHE A 122 3.27 -3.24 7.64
C PHE A 122 4.70 -3.56 8.07
N MET A 123 4.87 -4.77 8.59
CA MET A 123 6.20 -5.31 8.86
C MET A 123 6.66 -6.05 7.60
N VAL A 124 7.86 -5.74 7.13
CA VAL A 124 8.47 -6.37 5.95
C VAL A 124 9.80 -6.97 6.36
N GLY A 125 10.00 -8.24 6.05
CA GLY A 125 11.23 -8.96 6.34
C GLY A 125 11.44 -10.14 5.40
N PRO A 126 12.48 -10.96 5.62
CA PRO A 126 12.83 -12.09 4.74
C PRO A 126 11.73 -13.15 4.60
N GLY A 127 10.73 -13.19 5.49
CA GLY A 127 9.62 -14.16 5.47
C GLY A 127 8.32 -13.70 4.80
N GLY A 128 8.24 -12.48 4.28
CA GLY A 128 6.98 -11.86 3.87
C GLY A 128 6.85 -10.48 4.46
#